data_AF-A0AAE4S448-F1
#
_entry.id   AF-A0AAE4S448-F1
#
_cell.length_a   1.000
_cell.length_b   1.000
_cell.length_c   1.000
_cell.angle_alpha   90.00
_cell.angle_beta   90.00
_cell.angle_gamma   90.00
#
_symmetry.space_group_name_H-M   'P 1'
#
loop_
_entity.id
_entity.type
_entity.pdbx_description
1 polymer ?
#
loop_
_entity_poly.entity_id
_entity_poly.type
_entity_poly.pdbx_seq_one_letter_code
_entity_poly.pdbx_strand_id
1 'polypeptide(L)'
;MDEIVEQGFERLQTLISEAKTEQERLSEEIIKQNAALLVRMTESVAPIAKEVGSEYLLKAKQDSKGDLYDQKYYDEKMIILGKSEDPVALRPDDPKKKVIQQFCVLSENGNLYELMFSNDGFVVDTYASALTPEDALEFYGYDIIYMLYSAMKEYLLAEEDVIAALDLTLGYIQKKNQT
;
A
#
# COMPACT_ATOMS: atom_id res chain seq x y z
N MET A 1 4.45 -58.76 -9.86
CA MET A 1 5.10 -57.47 -9.58
C MET A 1 5.75 -57.65 -8.21
N ASP A 2 6.97 -57.15 -8.00
CA ASP A 2 7.74 -57.43 -6.79
C ASP A 2 7.18 -56.61 -5.62
N GLU A 3 6.73 -57.26 -4.53
CA GLU A 3 6.09 -56.59 -3.37
C GLU A 3 6.96 -55.47 -2.79
N ILE A 4 8.29 -55.58 -2.90
CA ILE A 4 9.24 -54.56 -2.46
C ILE A 4 9.11 -53.27 -3.28
N VAL A 5 8.84 -53.40 -4.58
CA VAL A 5 8.66 -52.25 -5.48
C VAL A 5 7.35 -51.54 -5.18
N GLU A 6 6.27 -52.28 -4.91
CA GLU A 6 4.97 -51.71 -4.53
C GLU A 6 5.05 -50.97 -3.19
N GLN A 7 5.65 -51.58 -2.16
CA GLN A 7 5.86 -50.94 -0.85
C GLN A 7 6.74 -49.70 -0.95
N GLY A 8 7.81 -49.75 -1.75
CA GLY A 8 8.66 -48.58 -2.01
C GLY A 8 7.89 -47.44 -2.69
N PHE A 9 7.01 -47.76 -3.63
CA PHE A 9 6.18 -46.79 -4.33
C PHE A 9 5.12 -46.15 -3.41
N GLU A 10 4.46 -46.94 -2.57
CA GLU A 10 3.53 -46.45 -1.54
C GLU A 10 4.24 -45.51 -0.55
N ARG A 11 5.43 -45.91 -0.06
CA ARG A 11 6.20 -45.07 0.87
C ARG A 11 6.60 -43.74 0.23
N LEU A 12 6.98 -43.74 -1.05
CA LEU A 12 7.27 -42.50 -1.78
C LEU A 12 6.04 -41.60 -1.87
N GLN A 13 4.86 -42.14 -2.15
CA GLN A 13 3.62 -41.36 -2.16
C GLN A 13 3.32 -40.75 -0.79
N THR A 14 3.51 -41.51 0.29
CA THR A 14 3.35 -40.99 1.66
C THR A 14 4.31 -39.83 1.93
N LEU A 15 5.59 -39.97 1.60
CA LEU A 15 6.61 -38.92 1.79
C LEU A 15 6.30 -37.66 0.98
N ILE A 16 5.81 -37.82 -0.26
CA ILE A 16 5.39 -36.69 -1.10
C ILE A 16 4.20 -35.97 -0.46
N SER A 17 3.22 -36.71 0.07
CA SER A 17 2.07 -36.12 0.76
C SER A 17 2.51 -35.36 2.02
N GLU A 18 3.35 -35.97 2.85
CA GLU A 18 3.90 -35.35 4.07
C GLU A 18 4.66 -34.06 3.73
N ALA A 19 5.49 -34.08 2.68
CA ALA A 19 6.23 -32.91 2.23
C ALA A 19 5.30 -31.79 1.73
N LYS A 20 4.23 -32.11 1.00
CA LYS A 20 3.24 -31.12 0.54
C LYS A 20 2.52 -30.46 1.72
N THR A 21 2.07 -31.25 2.69
CA THR A 21 1.43 -30.72 3.90
C THR A 21 2.35 -29.80 4.69
N GLU A 22 3.63 -30.16 4.81
CA GLU A 22 4.61 -29.30 5.49
C GLU A 22 4.91 -28.02 4.69
N GLN A 23 4.96 -28.09 3.36
CA GLN A 23 5.09 -26.91 2.49
C GLN A 23 3.92 -25.94 2.66
N GLU A 24 2.69 -26.45 2.66
CA GLU A 24 1.47 -25.65 2.89
C GLU A 24 1.54 -24.95 4.26
N ARG A 25 1.83 -25.72 5.32
CA ARG A 25 1.97 -25.20 6.68
C ARG A 25 3.03 -24.09 6.80
N LEU A 26 4.20 -24.30 6.22
CA LEU A 26 5.28 -23.30 6.25
C LEU A 26 4.93 -22.06 5.43
N SER A 27 4.24 -22.23 4.30
CA SER A 27 3.79 -21.11 3.46
C SER A 27 2.77 -20.24 4.19
N GLU A 28 1.80 -20.85 4.88
CA GLU A 28 0.84 -20.15 5.72
C GLU A 28 1.52 -19.36 6.85
N GLU A 29 2.52 -19.95 7.51
CA GLU A 29 3.26 -19.27 8.57
C GLU A 29 4.05 -18.08 8.03
N ILE A 30 4.68 -18.20 6.85
CA ILE A 30 5.38 -17.08 6.20
C ILE A 30 4.41 -15.93 5.91
N ILE A 31 3.24 -16.22 5.33
CA ILE A 31 2.21 -15.20 5.02
C ILE A 31 1.82 -14.46 6.31
N LYS A 32 1.55 -15.20 7.38
CA LYS A 32 1.18 -14.62 8.68
C LYS A 32 2.28 -13.74 9.26
N GLN A 33 3.55 -14.17 9.20
CA GLN A 33 4.68 -13.37 9.69
C GLN A 33 4.89 -12.10 8.85
N ASN A 34 4.68 -12.19 7.53
CA ASN A 34 4.75 -11.03 6.65
C ASN A 34 3.62 -10.03 6.90
N ALA A 35 2.39 -10.51 7.10
CA ALA A 35 1.26 -9.65 7.48
C ALA A 35 1.54 -8.92 8.80
N ALA A 36 2.04 -9.65 9.81
CA ALA A 36 2.44 -9.05 11.09
C ALA A 36 3.60 -8.04 10.94
N LEU A 37 4.54 -8.28 10.03
CA LEU A 37 5.59 -7.30 9.69
C LEU A 37 4.99 -6.05 9.06
N LEU A 38 4.09 -6.22 8.08
CA LEU A 38 3.44 -5.10 7.40
C LEU A 38 2.68 -4.22 8.40
N VAL A 39 1.94 -4.80 9.36
CA VAL A 39 1.27 -4.04 10.43
C VAL A 39 2.26 -3.17 11.21
N ARG A 40 3.40 -3.73 11.65
CA ARG A 40 4.40 -2.95 12.38
C ARG A 40 4.98 -1.82 11.53
N MET A 41 5.15 -2.06 10.24
CA MET A 41 5.64 -1.04 9.30
C MET A 41 4.60 0.06 9.07
N THR A 42 3.33 -0.27 8.87
CA THR A 42 2.27 0.72 8.69
C THR A 42 2.08 1.58 9.94
N GLU A 43 2.13 0.98 11.13
CA GLU A 43 2.13 1.73 12.41
C GLU A 43 3.31 2.71 12.52
N SER A 44 4.49 2.30 12.04
CA SER A 44 5.68 3.15 12.08
C SER A 44 5.63 4.30 11.07
N VAL A 45 4.99 4.07 9.90
CA VAL A 45 4.89 5.05 8.81
C VAL A 45 3.68 5.99 8.99
N ALA A 46 2.65 5.60 9.73
CA ALA A 46 1.43 6.40 9.91
C ALA A 46 1.68 7.88 10.31
N PRO A 47 2.58 8.20 11.26
CA PRO A 47 2.89 9.59 11.59
C PRO A 47 3.48 10.38 10.42
N ILE A 48 4.25 9.71 9.55
CA ILE A 48 4.84 10.34 8.36
C ILE A 48 3.77 10.53 7.30
N ALA A 49 2.84 9.59 7.12
CA ALA A 49 1.69 9.77 6.23
C ALA A 49 0.84 11.00 6.56
N LYS A 50 0.79 11.42 7.83
CA LYS A 50 0.16 12.69 8.22
C LYS A 50 0.90 13.93 7.70
N GLU A 51 2.22 13.88 7.69
CA GLU A 51 3.06 15.01 7.26
C GLU A 51 3.16 15.08 5.73
N VAL A 52 3.50 13.95 5.08
CA VAL A 52 3.81 13.90 3.63
C VAL A 52 2.69 13.34 2.76
N GLY A 53 1.65 12.74 3.35
CA GLY A 53 0.54 12.17 2.60
C GLY A 53 -0.26 13.22 1.84
N SER A 54 -0.90 12.79 0.76
CA SER A 54 -1.77 13.62 -0.08
C SER A 54 -3.23 13.44 0.29
N GLU A 55 -4.03 14.48 0.07
CA GLU A 55 -5.49 14.40 0.12
C GLU A 55 -6.00 13.76 -1.18
N TYR A 56 -6.84 12.73 -1.06
CA TYR A 56 -7.39 12.02 -2.21
C TYR A 56 -8.82 12.44 -2.51
N LEU A 57 -9.14 12.52 -3.80
CA LEU A 57 -10.47 12.89 -4.27
C LEU A 57 -11.48 11.82 -3.84
N LEU A 58 -12.51 12.21 -3.11
CA LEU A 58 -13.69 11.38 -2.86
C LEU A 58 -14.68 11.49 -4.02
N LYS A 59 -14.96 12.73 -4.47
CA LYS A 59 -15.91 13.00 -5.54
C LYS A 59 -15.72 14.39 -6.14
N ALA A 60 -15.85 14.51 -7.46
CA ALA A 60 -15.96 15.77 -8.18
C ALA A 60 -16.93 15.65 -9.36
N LYS A 61 -17.45 16.78 -9.81
CA LYS A 61 -18.11 16.88 -11.12
C LYS A 61 -17.08 17.27 -12.18
N GLN A 62 -17.26 16.77 -13.38
CA GLN A 62 -16.44 17.06 -14.55
C GLN A 62 -17.26 17.91 -15.53
N ASP A 63 -16.67 18.98 -16.04
CA ASP A 63 -17.29 19.80 -17.08
C ASP A 63 -17.01 19.26 -18.51
N SER A 64 -17.53 19.95 -19.54
CA SER A 64 -17.35 19.53 -20.93
C SER A 64 -15.91 19.67 -21.46
N LYS A 65 -15.03 20.38 -20.76
CA LYS A 65 -13.59 20.49 -21.06
C LYS A 65 -12.77 19.45 -20.30
N GLY A 66 -13.37 18.82 -19.30
CA GLY A 66 -12.73 17.85 -18.43
C GLY A 66 -12.23 18.42 -17.11
N ASP A 67 -12.52 19.69 -16.83
CA ASP A 67 -12.10 20.35 -15.59
C ASP A 67 -12.99 19.88 -14.42
N LEU A 68 -12.36 19.62 -13.28
CA LEU A 68 -13.05 19.16 -12.07
C LEU A 68 -13.53 20.35 -11.21
N TYR A 69 -14.78 20.31 -10.79
CA TYR A 69 -15.40 21.27 -9.90
C TYR A 69 -16.26 20.59 -8.83
N ASP A 70 -16.65 21.33 -7.80
CA ASP A 70 -17.41 20.79 -6.65
C ASP A 70 -16.69 19.57 -6.02
N GLN A 71 -15.37 19.75 -5.82
CA GLN A 71 -14.48 18.69 -5.39
C GLN A 71 -14.62 18.44 -3.89
N LYS A 72 -14.69 17.16 -3.52
CA LYS A 72 -14.67 16.67 -2.15
C LYS A 72 -13.54 15.68 -2.02
N TYR A 73 -12.82 15.76 -0.91
CA TYR A 73 -11.69 14.91 -0.59
C TYR A 73 -12.02 14.03 0.62
N TYR A 74 -11.24 12.98 0.81
CA TYR A 74 -11.20 12.28 2.08
C TYR A 74 -10.58 13.18 3.16
N ASP A 75 -11.04 13.03 4.39
CA ASP A 75 -10.51 13.79 5.53
C ASP A 75 -9.10 13.32 5.93
N GLU A 76 -8.78 12.05 5.66
CA GLU A 76 -7.48 11.45 5.95
C GLU A 76 -6.50 11.65 4.79
N LYS A 77 -5.26 12.05 5.09
CA LYS A 77 -4.15 11.96 4.14
C LYS A 77 -3.71 10.53 3.94
N MET A 78 -3.21 10.22 2.75
CA MET A 78 -2.74 8.88 2.42
C MET A 78 -1.44 8.92 1.59
N ILE A 79 -0.72 7.80 1.58
CA ILE A 79 0.44 7.57 0.71
C ILE A 79 0.12 6.38 -0.20
N ILE A 80 0.41 6.49 -1.49
CA ILE A 80 0.33 5.36 -2.43
C ILE A 80 1.47 4.39 -2.18
N LEU A 81 1.12 3.13 -1.94
CA LEU A 81 2.06 2.01 -1.78
C LEU A 81 2.20 1.17 -3.04
N GLY A 82 1.19 1.19 -3.90
CA GLY A 82 1.18 0.37 -5.11
C GLY A 82 0.03 0.71 -6.03
N LYS A 83 0.17 0.34 -7.30
CA LYS A 83 -0.87 0.45 -8.31
C LYS A 83 -1.19 -0.93 -8.83
N SER A 84 -2.47 -1.27 -8.93
CA SER A 84 -2.88 -2.52 -9.57
C SER A 84 -2.66 -2.42 -11.08
N GLU A 85 -2.01 -3.43 -11.66
CA GLU A 85 -1.86 -3.56 -13.11
C GLU A 85 -3.18 -3.94 -13.78
N ASP A 86 -3.98 -4.77 -13.10
CA ASP A 86 -5.29 -5.24 -13.54
C ASP A 86 -6.37 -4.83 -12.51
N PRO A 87 -6.87 -3.58 -12.57
CA PRO A 87 -7.95 -3.14 -11.71
C PRO A 87 -9.19 -4.02 -11.82
N VAL A 88 -9.88 -4.23 -10.71
CA VAL A 88 -11.14 -4.99 -10.71
C VAL A 88 -12.16 -4.32 -11.64
N ALA A 89 -12.99 -5.11 -12.33
CA ALA A 89 -13.86 -4.53 -13.35
C ALA A 89 -14.92 -3.55 -12.79
N LEU A 90 -15.41 -3.81 -11.58
CA LEU A 90 -16.55 -3.12 -10.96
C LEU A 90 -16.28 -2.85 -9.48
N ARG A 91 -16.86 -1.77 -8.97
CA ARG A 91 -16.74 -1.41 -7.56
C ARG A 91 -17.53 -2.36 -6.64
N PRO A 92 -17.00 -2.71 -5.45
CA PRO A 92 -17.71 -3.50 -4.46
C PRO A 92 -18.95 -2.80 -3.88
N ASP A 93 -18.93 -1.46 -3.73
CA ASP A 93 -20.05 -0.69 -3.16
C ASP A 93 -21.14 -0.36 -4.18
N ASP A 94 -20.78 -0.21 -5.46
CA ASP A 94 -21.71 0.03 -6.56
C ASP A 94 -21.28 -0.73 -7.83
N PRO A 95 -21.88 -1.91 -8.10
CA PRO A 95 -21.56 -2.70 -9.28
C PRO A 95 -21.90 -2.04 -10.63
N LYS A 96 -22.50 -0.84 -10.65
CA LYS A 96 -22.71 -0.07 -11.89
C LYS A 96 -21.50 0.77 -12.26
N LYS A 97 -20.57 0.97 -11.32
CA LYS A 97 -19.38 1.80 -11.54
C LYS A 97 -18.19 0.94 -11.91
N LYS A 98 -17.57 1.28 -13.04
CA LYS A 98 -16.35 0.66 -13.52
C LYS A 98 -15.14 1.27 -12.81
N VAL A 99 -14.20 0.44 -12.39
CA VAL A 99 -12.94 0.94 -11.86
C VAL A 99 -12.00 1.19 -13.03
N ILE A 100 -11.48 2.41 -13.11
CA ILE A 100 -10.53 2.83 -14.15
C ILE A 100 -9.08 2.77 -13.65
N GLN A 101 -8.88 2.96 -12.34
CA GLN A 101 -7.59 2.90 -11.67
C GLN A 101 -7.79 2.42 -10.25
N GLN A 102 -6.83 1.64 -9.75
CA GLN A 102 -6.88 1.03 -8.44
C GLN A 102 -5.49 1.11 -7.78
N PHE A 103 -5.45 1.57 -6.54
CA PHE A 103 -4.21 1.80 -5.81
C PHE A 103 -4.30 1.25 -4.38
N CYS A 104 -3.23 0.63 -3.91
CA CYS A 104 -3.03 0.38 -2.49
C CYS A 104 -2.50 1.66 -1.83
N VAL A 105 -3.14 2.08 -0.75
CA VAL A 105 -2.73 3.26 0.00
C VAL A 105 -2.68 2.98 1.50
N LEU A 106 -1.79 3.70 2.19
CA LEU A 106 -1.73 3.78 3.64
C LEU A 106 -2.28 5.13 4.10
N SER A 107 -3.26 5.15 5.00
CA SER A 107 -3.73 6.39 5.60
C SER A 107 -2.88 6.84 6.80
N GLU A 108 -3.02 8.11 7.17
CA GLU A 108 -2.36 8.70 8.35
C GLU A 108 -2.75 8.03 9.68
N ASN A 109 -3.81 7.22 9.70
CA ASN A 109 -4.22 6.43 10.86
C ASN A 109 -3.63 5.00 10.87
N GLY A 110 -2.79 4.66 9.89
CA GLY A 110 -2.16 3.34 9.79
C GLY A 110 -3.01 2.27 9.09
N ASN A 111 -4.16 2.67 8.54
CA ASN A 111 -5.09 1.76 7.87
C ASN A 111 -4.72 1.60 6.40
N LEU A 112 -4.83 0.38 5.88
CA LEU A 112 -4.65 0.08 4.46
C LEU A 112 -6.00 0.15 3.74
N TYR A 113 -5.99 0.81 2.58
CA TYR A 113 -7.14 0.87 1.70
C TYR A 113 -6.75 0.57 0.27
N GLU A 114 -7.71 0.05 -0.46
CA GLU A 114 -7.71 0.02 -1.91
C GLU A 114 -8.57 1.16 -2.44
N LEU A 115 -7.94 2.17 -3.02
CA LEU A 115 -8.61 3.29 -3.67
C LEU A 115 -8.98 2.92 -5.10
N MET A 116 -10.28 2.83 -5.37
CA MET A 116 -10.85 2.50 -6.66
C MET A 116 -11.48 3.74 -7.30
N PHE A 117 -10.86 4.24 -8.37
CA PHE A 117 -11.34 5.39 -9.12
C PHE A 117 -12.38 4.97 -10.16
N SER A 118 -13.44 5.74 -10.28
CA SER A 118 -14.47 5.60 -11.30
C SER A 118 -14.74 6.93 -11.99
N ASN A 119 -15.10 6.87 -13.26
CA ASN A 119 -15.54 8.02 -14.03
C ASN A 119 -16.70 7.60 -14.95
N ASP A 120 -17.84 8.30 -14.85
CA ASP A 120 -19.01 8.08 -15.72
C ASP A 120 -19.16 9.14 -16.83
N GLY A 121 -18.17 10.01 -16.99
CA GLY A 121 -18.11 11.11 -17.94
C GLY A 121 -18.61 12.45 -17.38
N PHE A 122 -19.34 12.44 -16.26
CA PHE A 122 -19.85 13.64 -15.59
C PHE A 122 -19.36 13.77 -14.15
N VAL A 123 -19.04 12.65 -13.51
CA VAL A 123 -18.61 12.54 -12.13
C VAL A 123 -17.39 11.65 -12.08
N VAL A 124 -16.33 12.17 -11.47
CA VAL A 124 -15.19 11.38 -11.03
C VAL A 124 -15.36 11.13 -9.55
N ASP A 125 -15.31 9.88 -9.13
CA ASP A 125 -15.41 9.54 -7.72
C ASP A 125 -14.58 8.31 -7.37
N THR A 126 -14.23 8.22 -6.09
CA THR A 126 -13.34 7.19 -5.57
C THR A 126 -14.04 6.44 -4.45
N TYR A 127 -13.73 5.15 -4.34
CA TYR A 127 -14.10 4.32 -3.21
C TYR A 127 -12.85 3.83 -2.50
N ALA A 128 -12.84 3.95 -1.18
CA ALA A 128 -11.79 3.40 -0.32
C ALA A 128 -12.31 2.10 0.28
N SER A 129 -11.89 0.97 -0.30
CA SER A 129 -12.18 -0.34 0.29
C SER A 129 -11.14 -0.64 1.35
N ALA A 130 -11.54 -0.99 2.57
CA ALA A 130 -10.58 -1.45 3.59
C ALA A 130 -9.86 -2.71 3.09
N LEU A 131 -8.56 -2.78 3.35
CA LEU A 131 -7.70 -3.87 2.91
C LEU A 131 -6.97 -4.46 4.12
N THR A 132 -6.98 -5.79 4.26
CA THR A 132 -6.17 -6.44 5.30
C THR A 132 -4.71 -6.49 4.89
N PRO A 133 -3.76 -6.57 5.84
CA PRO A 133 -2.34 -6.76 5.52
C PRO A 133 -2.09 -8.02 4.67
N GLU A 134 -2.82 -9.10 4.92
CA GLU A 134 -2.77 -10.34 4.15
C GLU A 134 -3.19 -10.11 2.69
N ASP A 135 -4.36 -9.51 2.48
CA ASP A 135 -4.87 -9.21 1.12
C ASP A 135 -3.97 -8.21 0.39
N ALA A 136 -3.40 -7.23 1.11
CA ALA A 136 -2.47 -6.26 0.53
C ALA A 136 -1.21 -6.95 -0.01
N LEU A 137 -0.65 -7.89 0.74
CA LEU A 137 0.50 -8.68 0.31
C LEU A 137 0.16 -9.63 -0.82
N GLU A 138 -1.04 -10.22 -0.80
CA GLU A 138 -1.50 -11.10 -1.87
C GLU A 138 -1.66 -10.35 -3.21
N PHE A 139 -2.30 -9.17 -3.20
CA PHE A 139 -2.59 -8.43 -4.42
C PHE A 139 -1.42 -7.57 -4.93
N TYR A 140 -0.62 -7.00 -4.02
CA TYR A 140 0.42 -6.04 -4.39
C TYR A 140 1.85 -6.55 -4.14
N GLY A 141 1.98 -7.73 -3.53
CA GLY A 141 3.28 -8.34 -3.27
C GLY A 141 4.16 -7.51 -2.32
N TYR A 142 5.47 -7.69 -2.42
CA TYR A 142 6.44 -7.00 -1.56
C TYR A 142 6.73 -5.55 -1.99
N ASP A 143 6.14 -5.09 -3.08
CA ASP A 143 6.31 -3.71 -3.56
C ASP A 143 5.79 -2.71 -2.51
N ILE A 144 4.71 -3.04 -1.80
CA ILE A 144 4.18 -2.19 -0.74
C ILE A 144 5.15 -2.03 0.43
N ILE A 145 5.90 -3.09 0.76
CA ILE A 145 6.93 -3.05 1.82
C ILE A 145 8.09 -2.15 1.37
N TYR A 146 8.51 -2.29 0.12
CA TYR A 146 9.54 -1.43 -0.45
C TYR A 146 9.10 0.04 -0.49
N MET A 147 7.84 0.31 -0.81
CA MET A 147 7.30 1.68 -0.86
C MET A 147 7.20 2.29 0.55
N LEU A 148 6.80 1.52 1.56
CA LEU A 148 6.84 1.98 2.96
C LEU A 148 8.25 2.36 3.41
N TYR A 149 9.25 1.52 3.09
CA TYR A 149 10.65 1.85 3.38
C TYR A 149 11.11 3.10 2.62
N SER A 150 10.73 3.22 1.35
CA SER A 150 11.11 4.36 0.51
C SER A 150 10.53 5.66 1.04
N ALA A 151 9.28 5.66 1.50
CA ALA A 151 8.64 6.82 2.12
C ALA A 151 9.38 7.28 3.39
N MET A 152 9.77 6.35 4.26
CA MET A 152 10.58 6.65 5.45
C MET A 152 11.92 7.30 5.08
N LYS A 153 12.59 6.73 4.08
CA LYS A 153 13.91 7.19 3.64
C LYS A 153 13.84 8.58 3.03
N GLU A 154 12.85 8.84 2.19
CA GLU A 154 12.65 10.14 1.56
C GLU A 154 12.32 11.22 2.60
N TYR A 155 11.49 10.89 3.59
CA TYR A 155 11.19 11.79 4.70
C TYR A 155 12.45 12.16 5.50
N LEU A 156 13.31 11.17 5.82
CA LEU A 156 14.57 11.43 6.52
C LEU A 156 15.47 12.40 5.74
N LEU A 157 15.63 12.21 4.44
CA LEU A 157 16.45 13.08 3.60
C LEU A 157 15.90 14.51 3.58
N ALA A 158 14.58 14.68 3.52
CA ALA A 158 13.95 15.99 3.59
C ALA A 158 14.22 16.69 4.93
N GLU A 159 14.16 15.97 6.05
CA GLU A 159 14.49 16.52 7.38
C GLU A 159 15.96 16.93 7.50
N GLU A 160 16.90 16.15 6.95
CA GLU A 160 18.32 16.51 6.92
C GLU A 160 18.57 17.80 6.12
N ASP A 161 17.90 17.97 4.98
CA ASP A 161 17.99 19.19 4.16
C ASP A 161 17.45 20.42 4.92
N VAL A 162 16.34 20.26 5.67
CA VAL A 162 15.79 21.32 6.52
C VAL A 162 16.76 21.71 7.63
N ILE A 163 17.37 20.73 8.31
CA ILE A 163 18.38 20.99 9.34
C ILE A 163 19.57 21.77 8.76
N ALA A 164 20.08 21.35 7.61
CA ALA A 164 21.19 22.02 6.94
C ALA A 164 20.84 23.48 6.57
N ALA A 165 19.62 23.73 6.10
CA ALA A 165 19.15 25.08 5.79
C ALA A 165 19.02 25.96 7.05
N LEU A 166 18.54 25.40 8.16
CA LEU A 166 18.44 26.09 9.45
C LEU A 166 19.82 26.46 10.01
N ASP A 167 20.78 25.54 9.97
CA ASP A 167 22.16 25.79 10.42
C ASP A 167 22.83 26.90 9.61
N LEU A 168 22.66 26.88 8.28
CA LEU A 168 23.16 27.93 7.41
C LEU A 168 22.57 29.30 7.77
N THR A 169 21.26 29.33 8.02
CA THR A 169 20.53 30.55 8.41
C THR A 169 21.02 31.09 9.75
N LEU A 170 21.19 30.23 10.75
CA LEU A 170 21.74 30.60 12.05
C LEU A 170 23.16 31.16 11.91
N GLY A 171 24.01 30.53 11.11
CA GLY A 171 25.36 31.02 10.82
C GLY A 171 25.37 32.43 10.20
N TYR A 172 24.41 32.73 9.33
CA TYR A 172 24.26 34.06 8.73
C TYR A 172 23.81 35.12 9.75
N ILE A 173 22.81 34.81 10.58
CA ILE A 173 22.30 35.71 11.62
C ILE A 173 23.39 36.02 12.66
N GLN A 174 24.12 34.99 13.12
CA GLN A 174 25.15 35.16 14.14
C GLN A 174 26.34 35.97 13.65
N LYS A 175 26.78 35.78 12.39
CA LYS A 175 27.83 36.61 11.79
C LYS A 175 27.43 38.09 11.69
N LYS A 176 26.16 38.37 11.40
CA LYS A 176 25.64 39.75 11.34
C LYS A 176 25.68 40.47 12.69
N ASN A 177 25.57 39.75 13.81
CA ASN A 177 25.64 40.32 15.16
C ASN A 177 27.08 40.53 15.69
N GLN A 178 28.12 40.10 14.93
CA GLN A 178 29.54 40.26 15.30
C GLN A 178 30.25 41.39 14.51
N THR A 179 29.54 42.11 13.66
CA THR A 179 29.96 43.31 12.93
C THR A 179 29.16 44.52 13.37
#